data_AF-A0A6G2QQK1-F1
#
_entry.id   AF-A0A6G2QQK1-F1
#
_cell.length_a   1.000
_cell.length_b   1.000
_cell.length_c   1.000
_cell.angle_alpha   90.00
_cell.angle_beta   90.00
_cell.angle_gamma   90.00
#
_symmetry.space_group_name_H-M   'P 1'
#
loop_
_entity.id
_entity.type
_entity.pdbx_description
1 polymer ?
#
loop_
_entity_poly.entity_id
_entity_poly.type
_entity_poly.pdbx_seq_one_letter_code
_entity_poly.pdbx_strand_id
1 'polypeptide(L)'
;WITLNEPWCSAFLGYSVGRHAPGAREGRGALAAAHHLLVGHGLTVQALRDAGVREVGITLNLDHHLPATGSAADRDAVVRADTLHNLVWTEPILAGRYPDTEEDTWGELITGQDFRRDGDLELIHRPLDFLGVNYY
;
A
#
# COMPACT_ATOMS: atom_id res chain seq x y z
N TRP A 1 1.58 19.06 -3.54
CA TRP A 1 1.89 18.44 -2.23
C TRP A 1 1.95 16.94 -2.40
N ILE A 2 2.98 16.30 -1.85
CA ILE A 2 3.06 14.85 -1.72
C ILE A 2 2.75 14.52 -0.26
N THR A 3 1.76 13.65 -0.05
CA THR A 3 1.29 13.25 1.29
C THR A 3 2.28 12.32 1.98
N LEU A 4 2.63 11.22 1.31
CA LEU A 4 3.60 10.22 1.76
C LEU A 4 4.58 9.92 0.62
N ASN A 5 5.81 9.62 1.00
CA ASN A 5 6.84 9.07 0.12
C ASN A 5 7.08 7.61 0.50
N GLU A 6 6.91 6.69 -0.45
CA GLU A 6 7.25 5.27 -0.30
C GLU A 6 6.65 4.64 0.96
N PRO A 7 5.31 4.61 1.08
CA PRO A 7 4.69 4.01 2.25
C PRO A 7 5.01 2.51 2.37
N TRP A 8 5.40 1.84 1.27
CA TRP A 8 5.95 0.48 1.29
C TRP A 8 7.21 0.36 2.15
N CYS A 9 8.16 1.29 1.99
CA CYS A 9 9.37 1.33 2.81
C CYS A 9 9.04 1.57 4.29
N SER A 10 8.05 2.42 4.58
CA SER A 10 7.66 2.71 5.96
C SER A 10 6.94 1.53 6.63
N ALA A 11 6.05 0.86 5.92
CA ALA A 11 5.30 -0.29 6.45
C ALA A 11 6.12 -1.58 6.41
N PHE A 12 6.51 -2.06 5.23
CA PHE A 12 7.07 -3.40 5.09
C PHE A 12 8.55 -3.46 5.44
N LEU A 13 9.39 -2.50 5.03
CA LEU A 13 10.78 -2.48 5.50
C LEU A 13 10.89 -2.11 6.99
N GLY A 14 9.95 -1.31 7.51
CA GLY A 14 9.91 -0.87 8.90
C GLY A 14 9.39 -1.92 9.89
N TYR A 15 8.27 -2.56 9.54
CA TYR A 15 7.53 -3.46 10.43
C TYR A 15 7.58 -4.93 10.05
N SER A 16 7.88 -5.32 8.81
CA SER A 16 7.95 -6.75 8.42
C SER A 16 9.40 -7.23 8.30
N VAL A 17 10.21 -6.57 7.46
CA VAL A 17 11.59 -6.98 7.18
C VAL A 17 12.55 -6.50 8.29
N GLY A 18 12.24 -5.36 8.92
CA GLY A 18 13.06 -4.76 9.97
C GLY A 18 14.36 -4.12 9.49
N ARG A 19 14.40 -3.64 8.24
CA ARG A 19 15.55 -2.92 7.66
C ARG A 19 15.48 -1.40 7.86
N HIS A 20 14.27 -0.85 7.94
CA HIS A 20 14.04 0.55 8.29
C HIS A 20 13.53 0.66 9.72
N ALA A 21 13.59 1.86 10.31
CA ALA A 21 12.96 2.10 11.60
C ALA A 21 11.45 1.77 11.55
N PRO A 22 10.87 1.23 12.63
CA PRO A 22 11.48 0.96 13.93
C PRO A 22 12.35 -0.30 13.99
N GLY A 23 12.47 -1.08 12.90
CA GLY A 23 13.26 -2.31 12.85
C GLY A 23 12.48 -3.53 13.33
N ALA A 24 11.14 -3.45 13.31
CA ALA A 24 10.26 -4.52 13.76
C ALA A 24 10.16 -5.66 12.74
N ARG A 25 9.74 -6.83 13.23
CA ARG A 25 9.56 -8.06 12.45
C ARG A 25 8.22 -8.70 12.78
N GLU A 26 7.18 -7.97 12.42
CA GLU A 26 5.78 -8.23 12.69
C GLU A 26 5.10 -8.58 11.37
N GLY A 27 4.43 -9.73 11.30
CA GLY A 27 3.63 -10.09 10.13
C GLY A 27 2.41 -9.17 10.00
N ARG A 28 1.41 -9.41 10.83
CA ARG A 28 0.14 -8.66 10.83
C ARG A 28 0.32 -7.17 11.15
N GLY A 29 1.30 -6.82 11.98
CA GLY A 29 1.63 -5.43 12.30
C GLY A 29 2.02 -4.60 11.08
N ALA A 30 2.74 -5.18 10.11
CA ALA A 30 3.07 -4.48 8.87
C ALA A 30 1.85 -4.21 7.98
N LEU A 31 0.89 -5.13 7.93
CA LEU A 31 -0.37 -4.92 7.20
C LEU A 31 -1.23 -3.82 7.83
N ALA A 32 -1.30 -3.80 9.17
CA ALA A 32 -1.96 -2.73 9.90
C ALA A 32 -1.26 -1.38 9.67
N ALA A 33 0.07 -1.35 9.67
CA ALA A 33 0.84 -0.14 9.36
C ALA A 33 0.58 0.36 7.94
N ALA A 34 0.54 -0.53 6.94
CA ALA A 34 0.21 -0.18 5.56
C ALA A 34 -1.18 0.45 5.46
N HIS A 35 -2.18 -0.15 6.09
CA HIS A 35 -3.54 0.39 6.13
C HIS A 35 -3.62 1.76 6.81
N HIS A 36 -2.99 1.93 7.97
CA HIS A 36 -3.00 3.22 8.66
C HIS A 36 -2.28 4.32 7.88
N LEU A 37 -1.25 3.99 7.10
CA LEU A 37 -0.61 4.95 6.18
C LEU A 37 -1.55 5.34 5.05
N LEU A 38 -2.33 4.42 4.49
CA LEU A 38 -3.37 4.74 3.51
C LEU A 38 -4.44 5.66 4.10
N VAL A 39 -4.93 5.36 5.31
CA VAL A 39 -5.90 6.23 6.01
C VAL A 39 -5.29 7.62 6.26
N GLY A 40 -4.04 7.67 6.73
CA GLY A 40 -3.29 8.92 6.93
C GLY A 40 -3.12 9.73 5.64
N HIS A 41 -2.90 9.06 4.51
CA HIS A 41 -2.93 9.67 3.18
C HIS A 41 -4.30 10.31 2.90
N GLY A 42 -5.40 9.57 3.04
CA GLY A 42 -6.76 10.07 2.79
C GLY A 42 -7.13 11.27 3.69
N LEU A 43 -6.79 11.21 4.98
CA LEU A 43 -6.96 12.32 5.92
C LEU A 43 -6.16 13.56 5.50
N THR A 44 -4.92 13.36 5.06
CA THR A 44 -4.05 14.46 4.61
C THR A 44 -4.59 15.09 3.33
N VAL A 45 -5.07 14.29 2.37
CA VAL A 45 -5.73 14.78 1.15
C VAL A 45 -6.91 15.66 1.54
N GLN A 46 -7.80 15.19 2.40
CA GLN A 46 -8.95 15.97 2.86
C GLN A 46 -8.53 17.30 3.49
N ALA A 47 -7.61 17.27 4.47
CA ALA A 47 -7.16 18.46 5.17
C ALA A 47 -6.50 19.49 4.24
N LEU A 48 -5.70 19.04 3.27
CA LEU A 48 -5.06 19.92 2.29
C LEU A 48 -6.10 20.56 1.36
N ARG A 49 -7.13 19.81 0.94
CA ARG A 49 -8.23 20.35 0.13
C ARG A 49 -9.03 21.40 0.89
N ASP A 50 -9.36 21.14 2.14
CA ASP A 50 -10.08 22.09 3.00
C ASP A 50 -9.27 23.38 3.22
N ALA A 51 -7.93 23.27 3.21
CA ALA A 51 -7.01 24.41 3.25
C ALA A 51 -6.78 25.11 1.88
N GLY A 52 -7.46 24.71 0.81
CA GLY A 52 -7.37 25.33 -0.51
C GLY A 52 -6.19 24.86 -1.37
N VAL A 53 -5.52 23.76 -1.01
CA VAL A 53 -4.44 23.19 -1.83
C VAL A 53 -5.00 22.53 -3.09
N ARG A 54 -4.50 22.96 -4.25
CA ARG A 54 -5.00 22.55 -5.56
C ARG A 54 -4.35 21.30 -6.14
N GLU A 55 -3.10 21.01 -5.77
CA GLU A 55 -2.36 19.86 -6.30
C GLU A 55 -1.86 18.97 -5.16
N VAL A 56 -2.45 17.78 -5.04
CA VAL A 56 -2.18 16.79 -4.01
C VAL A 56 -2.04 15.41 -4.66
N GLY A 57 -1.00 14.69 -4.26
CA GLY A 57 -0.73 13.33 -4.67
C GLY A 57 0.01 12.55 -3.59
N ILE A 58 0.41 11.34 -3.96
CA ILE A 58 1.26 10.44 -3.19
C ILE A 58 2.39 9.93 -4.08
N THR A 59 3.54 9.60 -3.50
CA THR A 59 4.64 8.97 -4.25
C THR A 59 4.78 7.52 -3.83
N LEU A 60 4.69 6.61 -4.79
CA LEU A 60 4.86 5.17 -4.61
C LEU A 60 6.17 4.71 -5.29
N ASN A 61 6.92 3.84 -4.62
CA ASN A 61 8.00 3.07 -5.26
C ASN A 61 7.38 1.83 -5.89
N LEU A 62 7.03 1.88 -7.18
CA LEU A 62 6.43 0.73 -7.86
C LEU A 62 7.51 -0.07 -8.58
N ASP A 63 7.42 -1.39 -8.50
CA ASP A 63 8.37 -2.31 -9.14
C ASP A 63 7.73 -3.05 -10.31
N HIS A 64 8.54 -3.38 -11.31
CA HIS A 64 8.14 -4.29 -12.39
C HIS A 64 8.63 -5.71 -12.11
N HIS A 65 7.73 -6.59 -11.67
CA HIS A 65 8.06 -7.99 -11.39
C HIS A 65 7.95 -8.86 -12.64
N LEU A 66 8.95 -9.71 -12.85
CA LEU A 66 8.99 -10.69 -13.95
C LEU A 66 9.21 -12.09 -13.40
N PRO A 67 8.59 -13.13 -14.00
CA PRO A 67 8.82 -14.48 -13.58
C PRO A 67 10.22 -14.93 -14.01
N ALA A 68 10.90 -15.71 -13.17
CA ALA A 68 12.24 -16.21 -13.49
C ALA A 68 12.22 -17.21 -14.67
N THR A 69 11.14 -18.00 -14.78
CA THR A 69 10.89 -18.93 -15.88
C THR A 69 9.44 -18.88 -16.36
N GLY A 70 9.10 -19.67 -17.37
CA GLY A 70 7.71 -19.86 -17.83
C GLY A 70 6.88 -20.82 -16.98
N SER A 71 7.33 -21.22 -15.79
CA SER A 71 6.58 -22.14 -14.93
C SER A 71 5.33 -21.46 -14.33
N ALA A 72 4.33 -22.27 -13.93
CA ALA A 72 3.18 -21.74 -13.20
C ALA A 72 3.59 -21.16 -11.84
N ALA A 73 4.49 -21.85 -11.12
CA ALA A 73 4.97 -21.41 -9.82
C ALA A 73 5.63 -20.02 -9.84
N ASP A 74 6.41 -19.71 -10.88
CA ASP A 74 7.04 -18.39 -11.01
C ASP A 74 6.02 -17.30 -11.37
N ARG A 75 5.00 -17.62 -12.17
CA ARG A 75 3.89 -16.69 -12.42
C ARG A 75 3.11 -16.39 -11.15
N ASP A 76 2.82 -17.40 -10.34
CA ASP A 76 2.14 -17.20 -9.06
C ASP A 76 3.01 -16.40 -8.08
N ALA A 77 4.34 -16.54 -8.14
CA ALA A 77 5.27 -15.74 -7.36
C ALA A 77 5.24 -14.26 -7.75
N VAL A 78 5.11 -13.95 -9.05
CA VAL A 78 4.91 -12.57 -9.53
C VAL A 78 3.62 -11.98 -8.97
N VAL A 79 2.51 -12.71 -9.00
CA VAL A 79 1.23 -12.23 -8.44
C VAL A 79 1.37 -11.86 -6.96
N ARG A 80 2.03 -12.70 -6.15
CA ARG A 80 2.30 -12.39 -4.74
C ARG A 80 3.22 -11.19 -4.56
N ALA A 81 4.26 -11.06 -5.40
CA ALA A 81 5.17 -9.91 -5.35
C ALA A 81 4.46 -8.60 -5.71
N ASP A 82 3.63 -8.60 -6.77
CA ASP A 82 2.81 -7.47 -7.16
C ASP A 82 1.81 -7.10 -6.08
N THR A 83 1.17 -8.08 -5.46
CA THR A 83 0.24 -7.85 -4.34
C THR A 83 0.95 -7.14 -3.19
N LEU A 84 2.11 -7.66 -2.80
CA LEU A 84 2.89 -7.16 -1.68
C LEU A 84 3.50 -5.78 -1.92
N HIS A 85 3.97 -5.49 -3.14
CA HIS A 85 4.71 -4.27 -3.42
C HIS A 85 3.85 -3.16 -4.03
N ASN A 86 2.96 -3.51 -4.95
CA ASN A 86 2.25 -2.57 -5.81
C ASN A 86 0.77 -2.47 -5.43
N LEU A 87 0.03 -3.58 -5.52
CA LEU A 87 -1.43 -3.58 -5.46
C LEU A 87 -1.96 -3.20 -4.08
N VAL A 88 -1.26 -3.55 -3.00
CA VAL A 88 -1.62 -3.13 -1.64
C VAL A 88 -1.74 -1.61 -1.49
N TRP A 89 -1.13 -0.82 -2.39
CA TRP A 89 -1.25 0.64 -2.43
C TRP A 89 -2.17 1.10 -3.57
N THR A 90 -1.96 0.61 -4.78
CA THR A 90 -2.67 1.14 -5.96
C THR A 90 -4.15 0.77 -5.96
N GLU A 91 -4.53 -0.43 -5.50
CA GLU A 91 -5.94 -0.84 -5.46
C GLU A 91 -6.74 0.06 -4.49
N PRO A 92 -6.33 0.28 -3.23
CA PRO A 92 -7.09 1.16 -2.34
C PRO A 92 -7.13 2.62 -2.83
N ILE A 93 -6.01 3.13 -3.35
CA ILE A 93 -5.89 4.54 -3.75
C ILE A 93 -6.65 4.82 -5.05
N LEU A 94 -6.53 3.94 -6.06
CA LEU A 94 -7.00 4.22 -7.42
C LEU A 94 -8.28 3.47 -7.80
N ALA A 95 -8.59 2.36 -7.13
CA ALA A 95 -9.76 1.53 -7.43
C ALA A 95 -10.77 1.45 -6.27
N GLY A 96 -10.42 1.97 -5.09
CA GLY A 96 -11.30 1.97 -3.92
C GLY A 96 -11.61 0.57 -3.38
N ARG A 97 -10.69 -0.38 -3.55
CA ARG A 97 -10.81 -1.76 -3.05
C ARG A 97 -9.46 -2.28 -2.59
N TYR A 98 -9.47 -3.35 -1.79
CA TYR A 98 -8.24 -4.11 -1.54
C TYR A 98 -7.99 -5.13 -2.66
N PRO A 99 -6.75 -5.58 -2.86
CA PRO A 99 -6.45 -6.61 -3.87
C PRO A 99 -7.26 -7.89 -3.63
N ASP A 100 -7.74 -8.55 -4.69
CA ASP A 100 -8.43 -9.84 -4.55
C ASP A 100 -7.45 -10.99 -4.19
N THR A 101 -6.14 -10.72 -4.30
CA THR A 101 -5.04 -11.68 -4.10
C THR A 101 -4.43 -11.62 -2.70
N GLU A 102 -5.02 -10.86 -1.76
CA GLU A 102 -4.50 -10.70 -0.41
C GLU A 102 -4.46 -12.04 0.37
N GLU A 103 -5.51 -12.85 0.26
CA GLU A 103 -5.60 -14.14 0.95
C GLU A 103 -4.52 -15.11 0.43
N ASP A 104 -4.34 -15.20 -0.88
CA ASP A 104 -3.28 -16.03 -1.50
C ASP A 104 -1.87 -15.54 -1.15
N THR A 105 -1.71 -14.24 -0.88
CA THR A 105 -0.40 -13.62 -0.62
C THR A 105 0.00 -13.70 0.85
N TRP A 106 -0.94 -13.45 1.77
CA TRP A 106 -0.64 -13.31 3.20
C TRP A 106 -1.31 -14.36 4.10
N GLY A 107 -2.23 -15.16 3.57
CA GLY A 107 -2.90 -16.25 4.29
C GLY A 107 -3.53 -15.76 5.60
N GLU A 108 -3.21 -16.44 6.71
CA GLU A 108 -3.79 -16.12 8.02
C GLU A 108 -3.46 -14.70 8.51
N LEU A 109 -2.40 -14.04 8.00
CA LEU A 109 -2.02 -12.70 8.44
C LEU A 109 -3.05 -11.63 8.07
N ILE A 110 -3.80 -11.81 6.98
CA ILE A 110 -4.86 -10.87 6.58
C ILE A 110 -6.20 -11.21 7.22
N THR A 111 -6.31 -12.34 7.92
CA THR A 111 -7.57 -12.72 8.58
C THR A 111 -7.92 -11.78 9.74
N GLY A 112 -9.22 -11.63 9.97
CA GLY A 112 -9.77 -10.87 11.10
C GLY A 112 -9.72 -9.35 10.99
N GLN A 113 -9.08 -8.77 9.96
CA GLN A 113 -9.05 -7.36 9.48
C GLN A 113 -9.47 -6.19 10.42
N ASP A 114 -9.28 -6.32 11.73
CA ASP A 114 -9.73 -5.37 12.78
C ASP A 114 -9.10 -3.97 12.69
N PHE A 115 -8.02 -3.82 11.91
CA PHE A 115 -7.40 -2.54 11.61
C PHE A 115 -8.11 -1.78 10.48
N ARG A 116 -8.96 -2.45 9.70
CA ARG A 116 -9.79 -1.83 8.65
C ARG A 116 -11.16 -1.49 9.20
N ARG A 117 -11.66 -0.28 8.91
CA ARG A 117 -12.95 0.21 9.38
C ARG A 117 -13.83 0.61 8.20
N ASP A 118 -15.14 0.54 8.42
CA ASP A 118 -16.13 1.07 7.48
C ASP A 118 -15.85 2.55 7.20
N GLY A 119 -15.83 2.94 5.92
CA GLY A 119 -15.51 4.30 5.49
C GLY A 119 -14.02 4.54 5.17
N ASP A 120 -13.12 3.62 5.53
CA ASP A 120 -11.69 3.83 5.28
C ASP A 120 -11.37 3.84 3.78
N LEU A 121 -11.93 2.93 2.98
CA LEU A 121 -11.67 2.90 1.54
C LEU A 121 -12.21 4.15 0.83
N GLU A 122 -13.36 4.67 1.24
CA GLU A 122 -13.90 5.92 0.72
C GLU A 122 -13.01 7.13 1.06
N LEU A 123 -12.39 7.11 2.25
CA LEU A 123 -11.43 8.11 2.67
C LEU A 123 -10.10 8.00 1.91
N ILE A 124 -9.60 6.78 1.70
CA ILE A 124 -8.35 6.48 0.99
C ILE A 124 -8.47 6.81 -0.50
N HIS A 125 -9.60 6.46 -1.13
CA HIS A 125 -9.86 6.59 -2.57
C HIS A 125 -10.27 8.00 -3.00
N ARG A 126 -9.86 9.03 -2.25
CA ARG A 126 -10.14 10.42 -2.64
C ARG A 126 -9.37 10.77 -3.93
N PRO A 127 -9.99 11.51 -4.88
CA PRO A 127 -9.32 11.87 -6.13
C PRO A 127 -8.01 12.64 -5.93
N LEU A 128 -6.96 12.16 -6.61
CA LEU A 128 -5.64 12.79 -6.65
C LEU A 128 -5.45 13.59 -7.93
N ASP A 129 -4.60 14.62 -7.87
CA ASP A 129 -4.23 15.41 -9.06
C ASP A 129 -3.04 14.80 -9.81
N PHE A 130 -2.21 14.03 -9.11
CA PHE A 130 -1.07 13.33 -9.69
C PHE A 130 -0.69 12.10 -8.85
N LEU A 131 0.00 11.15 -9.50
CA LEU A 131 0.68 10.03 -8.87
C LEU A 131 2.19 10.20 -9.08
N GLY A 132 2.94 10.33 -7.99
CA GLY A 132 4.40 10.28 -8.02
C GLY A 132 4.87 8.83 -8.10
N VAL A 133 5.90 8.57 -8.91
CA VAL A 133 6.52 7.25 -9.01
C VAL A 133 8.02 7.38 -8.79
N ASN A 134 8.52 6.70 -7.76
CA ASN A 134 9.95 6.42 -7.63
C ASN A 134 10.20 5.08 -8.31
N TYR A 135 11.11 5.04 -9.28
CA TYR A 135 11.44 3.83 -10.03
C TYR A 135 12.96 3.73 -10.13
N TYR A 136 13.48 2.52 -9.93
CA TYR A 136 14.92 2.23 -9.84
C TYR A 136 15.34 1.12 -10.78
#